data_AF-A0A3A8JYM4-F1
#
_entry.id   AF-A0A3A8JYM4-F1
#
_cell.length_a   1.000
_cell.length_b   1.000
_cell.length_c   1.000
_cell.angle_alpha   90.00
_cell.angle_beta   90.00
_cell.angle_gamma   90.00
#
_symmetry.space_group_name_H-M   'P 1'
#
loop_
_entity.id
_entity.type
_entity.pdbx_description
1 polymer ?
#
loop_
_entity_poly.entity_id
_entity_poly.type
_entity_poly.pdbx_seq_one_letter_code
_entity_poly.pdbx_strand_id
1 'polypeptide(L)'
;MAIAVLLQGCGGAHARKQSYQFDSATNACRHQPASCAQAAGQEAVLPSAVRTFATAGGSAVAAVKLLDATSKQEVTKALEECANKARTQVILERFGGRIPTPDECRKPIGPDARAITLAMQLGEEMHRIALQCAAERLQDLRPGGFSIEPTYRYDRSTDTTRWVTQEEIELLRRQGNLGELKGTLIPDVVLHSGNPVQAQAVFDFKFPCVDLTQHGRWREYPPGHPFAGIRQDVMYKQALKVRWIAQVAPWIGASP
;
A
#
# COMPACT_ATOMS: atom_id res chain seq x y z
N MET A 1 57.77 -14.99 -28.58
CA MET A 1 56.74 -15.18 -27.55
C MET A 1 56.37 -13.81 -27.01
N ALA A 2 55.19 -13.29 -27.33
CA ALA A 2 54.72 -11.98 -26.89
C ALA A 2 53.53 -12.19 -25.95
N ILE A 3 53.67 -11.76 -24.70
CA ILE A 3 52.61 -11.77 -23.68
C ILE A 3 52.01 -10.37 -23.68
N ALA A 4 50.82 -10.21 -24.27
CA ALA A 4 50.03 -8.99 -24.16
C ALA A 4 49.04 -9.16 -23.00
N VAL A 5 49.27 -8.37 -21.95
CA VAL A 5 48.44 -8.30 -20.75
C VAL A 5 47.13 -7.59 -21.09
N LEU A 6 46.00 -8.30 -21.00
CA LEU A 6 44.66 -7.72 -21.12
C LEU A 6 44.30 -7.02 -19.80
N LEU A 7 44.32 -5.69 -19.81
CA LEU A 7 43.70 -4.84 -18.80
C LEU A 7 42.17 -4.97 -18.92
N GLN A 8 41.56 -5.84 -18.12
CA GLN A 8 40.11 -5.80 -17.90
C GLN A 8 39.79 -4.63 -16.97
N GLY A 9 39.31 -3.53 -17.55
CA GLY A 9 38.70 -2.45 -16.81
C GLY A 9 37.44 -2.96 -16.11
N CYS A 10 37.45 -2.95 -14.77
CA CYS A 10 36.24 -3.15 -13.98
C CYS A 10 35.31 -1.96 -14.23
N GLY A 11 34.39 -2.12 -15.18
CA GLY A 11 33.22 -1.25 -15.33
C GLY A 11 32.39 -1.34 -14.06
N GLY A 12 32.63 -0.41 -13.13
CA GLY A 12 31.78 -0.19 -11.98
C GLY A 12 30.40 0.23 -12.46
N ALA A 13 29.50 -0.74 -12.62
CA ALA A 13 28.08 -0.47 -12.69
C ALA A 13 27.68 0.14 -11.34
N HIS A 14 27.67 1.48 -11.29
CA HIS A 14 27.01 2.22 -10.23
C HIS A 14 25.55 1.80 -10.22
N ALA A 15 25.23 0.80 -9.40
CA ALA A 15 23.86 0.48 -9.03
C ALA A 15 23.29 1.72 -8.33
N ARG A 16 22.65 2.61 -9.11
CA ARG A 16 21.82 3.68 -8.56
C ARG A 16 20.75 2.99 -7.70
N LYS A 17 20.93 3.04 -6.39
CA LYS A 17 19.90 2.70 -5.40
C LYS A 17 18.76 3.73 -5.54
N GLN A 18 17.90 3.56 -6.54
CA GLN A 18 16.62 4.26 -6.59
C GLN A 18 15.70 3.54 -5.60
N SER A 19 15.66 4.01 -4.34
CA SER A 19 14.62 3.63 -3.40
C SER A 19 13.33 4.33 -3.83
N TYR A 20 12.61 3.72 -4.76
CA TYR A 20 11.26 4.16 -5.06
C TYR A 20 10.41 3.90 -3.80
N GLN A 21 9.95 4.97 -3.15
CA GLN A 21 8.95 4.87 -2.11
C GLN A 21 7.57 4.95 -2.76
N PHE A 22 6.79 3.88 -2.61
CA PHE A 22 5.50 3.70 -3.27
C PHE A 22 4.32 3.95 -2.34
N ASP A 23 3.12 3.97 -2.88
CA ASP A 23 1.95 4.42 -2.12
C ASP A 23 1.41 3.47 -1.06
N SER A 24 1.48 2.17 -1.32
CA SER A 24 1.14 1.11 -0.37
C SER A 24 2.26 0.08 -0.31
N ALA A 25 2.16 -0.83 0.66
CA ALA A 25 3.04 -2.00 0.72
C ALA A 25 2.94 -2.83 -0.57
N THR A 26 1.73 -3.04 -1.12
CA THR A 26 1.56 -3.71 -2.42
C THR A 26 2.21 -2.95 -3.57
N ASN A 27 2.09 -1.63 -3.63
CA ASN A 27 2.75 -0.84 -4.68
C ASN A 27 4.29 -0.99 -4.60
N ALA A 28 4.82 -1.06 -3.38
CA ALA A 28 6.23 -1.31 -3.14
C ALA A 28 6.66 -2.73 -3.57
N CYS A 29 5.94 -3.76 -3.15
CA CYS A 29 6.22 -5.13 -3.54
C CYS A 29 6.16 -5.35 -5.05
N ARG A 30 5.20 -4.71 -5.72
CA ARG A 30 5.04 -4.80 -7.16
C ARG A 30 6.24 -4.30 -7.95
N HIS A 31 6.81 -3.17 -7.55
CA HIS A 31 7.89 -2.53 -8.30
C HIS A 31 9.28 -2.86 -7.78
N GLN A 32 9.38 -3.32 -6.53
CA GLN A 32 10.61 -3.80 -5.93
C GLN A 32 10.35 -5.13 -5.21
N PRO A 33 10.17 -6.26 -5.92
CA PRO A 33 9.85 -7.55 -5.30
C PRO A 33 10.87 -8.00 -4.26
N ALA A 34 12.13 -7.59 -4.42
CA ALA A 34 13.19 -7.81 -3.43
C ALA A 34 12.87 -7.17 -2.07
N SER A 35 12.09 -6.08 -2.01
CA SER A 35 11.63 -5.48 -0.75
C SER A 35 10.55 -6.30 -0.03
N CYS A 36 10.00 -7.33 -0.68
CA CYS A 36 8.94 -8.19 -0.17
C CYS A 36 9.26 -9.67 -0.40
N ALA A 37 10.55 -10.04 -0.46
CA ALA A 37 11.00 -11.39 -0.83
C ALA A 37 10.48 -12.50 0.10
N GLN A 38 9.90 -12.17 1.26
CA GLN A 38 9.21 -13.14 2.13
C GLN A 38 7.76 -13.44 1.69
N ALA A 39 7.18 -12.70 0.75
CA ALA A 39 5.84 -12.92 0.19
C ALA A 39 5.80 -13.99 -0.93
N ALA A 40 6.80 -14.88 -1.03
CA ALA A 40 6.81 -16.01 -1.97
C ALA A 40 6.50 -15.62 -3.44
N GLY A 41 7.14 -14.56 -3.94
CA GLY A 41 6.94 -14.11 -5.33
C GLY A 41 5.60 -13.44 -5.60
N GLN A 42 4.85 -13.05 -4.56
CA GLN A 42 3.61 -12.28 -4.69
C GLN A 42 3.90 -10.76 -4.60
N GLU A 43 3.53 -10.02 -5.64
CA GLU A 43 3.68 -8.55 -5.74
C GLU A 43 2.67 -7.76 -4.89
N ALA A 44 1.86 -8.46 -4.11
CA ALA A 44 0.82 -7.86 -3.32
C ALA A 44 0.73 -8.52 -1.96
N VAL A 45 0.37 -7.70 -0.98
CA VAL A 45 0.37 -8.07 0.42
C VAL A 45 -0.73 -9.11 0.72
N LEU A 46 -1.84 -9.07 -0.04
CA LEU A 46 -2.93 -10.04 0.06
C LEU A 46 -3.08 -10.93 -1.19
N PRO A 47 -3.52 -12.20 -1.02
CA PRO A 47 -3.94 -13.07 -2.13
C PRO A 47 -5.03 -12.41 -3.00
N SER A 48 -5.04 -12.73 -4.31
CA SER A 48 -6.01 -12.15 -5.26
C SER A 48 -7.46 -12.42 -4.87
N ALA A 49 -7.77 -13.64 -4.41
CA ALA A 49 -9.11 -14.03 -3.98
C ALA A 49 -9.72 -13.08 -2.92
N VAL A 50 -8.91 -12.63 -1.95
CA VAL A 50 -9.34 -11.69 -0.90
C VAL A 50 -9.68 -10.32 -1.49
N ARG A 51 -8.92 -9.87 -2.50
CA ARG A 51 -9.19 -8.62 -3.21
C ARG A 51 -10.43 -8.71 -4.10
N THR A 52 -10.72 -9.88 -4.69
CA THR A 52 -11.88 -10.10 -5.55
C THR A 52 -13.22 -9.96 -4.81
N PHE A 53 -13.30 -10.35 -3.54
CA PHE A 53 -14.51 -10.14 -2.72
C PHE A 53 -14.85 -8.66 -2.50
N ALA A 54 -13.82 -7.80 -2.49
CA ALA A 54 -13.95 -6.34 -2.41
C ALA A 54 -14.19 -5.68 -3.79
N THR A 55 -14.20 -6.44 -4.89
CA THR A 55 -14.36 -5.88 -6.25
C THR A 55 -15.54 -6.48 -7.01
N ALA A 56 -16.46 -7.19 -6.34
CA ALA A 56 -17.59 -7.84 -7.00
C ALA A 56 -18.64 -6.82 -7.52
N GLY A 57 -18.29 -6.10 -8.57
CA GLY A 57 -19.19 -5.44 -9.49
C GLY A 57 -19.71 -6.45 -10.51
N GLY A 58 -20.59 -7.35 -10.07
CA GLY A 58 -21.28 -8.31 -10.93
C GLY A 58 -22.77 -8.01 -10.99
N SER A 59 -23.20 -7.34 -12.06
CA SER A 59 -24.54 -7.38 -12.69
C SER A 59 -25.79 -7.55 -11.80
N ALA A 60 -25.84 -6.91 -10.64
CA ALA A 60 -27.09 -6.55 -9.98
C ALA A 60 -27.16 -5.03 -9.97
N VAL A 61 -28.34 -4.44 -10.09
CA VAL A 61 -28.53 -3.00 -9.82
C VAL A 61 -28.16 -2.79 -8.35
N ALA A 62 -26.87 -2.53 -8.08
CA ALA A 62 -26.39 -2.28 -6.74
C ALA A 62 -26.99 -0.95 -6.32
N ALA A 63 -27.84 -0.97 -5.29
CA ALA A 63 -28.33 0.25 -4.69
C ALA A 63 -27.13 1.13 -4.35
N VAL A 64 -27.15 2.38 -4.85
CA VAL A 64 -26.08 3.37 -4.62
C VAL A 64 -25.81 3.43 -3.12
N LYS A 65 -24.63 2.98 -2.70
CA LYS A 65 -24.26 3.03 -1.28
C LYS A 65 -23.76 4.42 -0.95
N LEU A 66 -24.59 5.29 -0.42
CA LEU A 66 -24.11 6.57 0.11
C LEU A 66 -23.37 6.34 1.44
N LEU A 67 -22.37 7.18 1.71
CA LEU A 67 -21.61 7.17 2.95
C LEU A 67 -22.13 8.32 3.83
N ASP A 68 -22.99 7.98 4.79
CA ASP A 68 -23.41 8.92 5.82
C ASP A 68 -22.40 8.99 6.98
N ALA A 69 -22.65 9.90 7.93
CA ALA A 69 -21.77 10.14 9.05
C ALA A 69 -21.64 8.92 9.99
N THR A 70 -22.73 8.18 10.20
CA THR A 70 -22.77 7.00 11.08
C THR A 70 -21.99 5.84 10.46
N SER A 71 -22.28 5.51 9.20
CA SER A 71 -21.57 4.48 8.45
C SER A 71 -20.07 4.80 8.33
N LYS A 72 -19.72 6.09 8.13
CA LYS A 72 -18.32 6.53 8.17
C LYS A 72 -17.67 6.26 9.53
N GLN A 73 -18.35 6.57 10.63
CA GLN A 73 -17.82 6.35 11.97
C GLN A 73 -17.64 4.87 12.29
N GLU A 74 -18.60 4.02 11.94
CA GLU A 74 -18.51 2.57 12.12
C GLU A 74 -17.35 1.95 11.32
N VAL A 75 -17.22 2.33 10.05
CA VAL A 75 -16.10 1.90 9.21
C VAL A 75 -14.77 2.39 9.80
N THR A 76 -14.69 3.66 10.18
CA THR A 76 -13.47 4.23 10.77
C THR A 76 -13.05 3.44 12.01
N LYS A 77 -13.98 3.19 12.94
CA LYS A 77 -13.73 2.38 14.13
C LYS A 77 -13.27 0.96 13.80
N ALA A 78 -13.90 0.31 12.83
CA ALA A 78 -13.51 -1.03 12.40
C ALA A 78 -12.07 -1.06 11.83
N LEU A 79 -11.68 -0.04 11.06
CA LEU A 79 -10.31 0.07 10.55
C LEU A 79 -9.31 0.33 11.67
N GLU A 80 -9.63 1.17 12.65
CA GLU A 80 -8.79 1.39 13.84
C GLU A 80 -8.57 0.10 14.63
N GLU A 81 -9.64 -0.69 14.83
CA GLU A 81 -9.54 -2.02 15.47
C GLU A 81 -8.63 -2.97 14.68
N CYS A 82 -8.70 -2.94 13.35
CA CYS A 82 -7.82 -3.74 12.48
C CYS A 82 -6.35 -3.29 12.56
N ALA A 83 -6.07 -1.98 12.63
CA ALA A 83 -4.73 -1.46 12.85
C ALA A 83 -4.17 -1.90 14.22
N ASN A 84 -5.00 -1.82 15.27
CA ASN A 84 -4.64 -2.26 16.62
C ASN A 84 -4.31 -3.76 16.65
N LYS A 85 -5.17 -4.59 16.05
CA LYS A 85 -4.97 -6.04 15.93
C LYS A 85 -3.65 -6.36 15.24
N ALA A 86 -3.39 -5.73 14.09
CA ALA A 86 -2.16 -5.93 13.33
C ALA A 86 -0.91 -5.62 14.17
N ARG A 87 -0.91 -4.49 14.89
CA ARG A 87 0.22 -4.13 15.75
C ARG A 87 0.41 -5.11 16.90
N THR A 88 -0.67 -5.53 17.57
CA THR A 88 -0.59 -6.50 18.66
C THR A 88 0.06 -7.80 18.18
N GLN A 89 -0.39 -8.34 17.04
CA GLN A 89 0.11 -9.60 16.51
C GLN A 89 1.57 -9.52 16.03
N VAL A 90 1.94 -8.45 15.33
CA VAL A 90 3.28 -8.36 14.72
C VAL A 90 4.34 -7.88 15.69
N ILE A 91 3.99 -6.92 16.55
CA ILE A 91 4.94 -6.28 17.45
C ILE A 91 4.81 -6.86 18.85
N LEU A 92 3.65 -6.73 19.49
CA LEU A 92 3.56 -7.08 20.92
C LEU A 92 3.80 -8.58 21.15
N GLU A 93 3.22 -9.46 20.34
CA GLU A 93 3.43 -10.90 20.51
C GLU A 93 4.89 -11.31 20.22
N ARG A 94 5.50 -10.78 19.15
CA ARG A 94 6.88 -11.12 18.75
C ARG A 94 7.94 -10.56 19.70
N PHE A 95 7.68 -9.40 20.29
CA PHE A 95 8.64 -8.72 21.15
C PHE A 95 8.36 -8.94 22.64
N GLY A 96 7.34 -9.72 23.03
CA GLY A 96 7.03 -10.00 24.43
C GLY A 96 6.39 -8.81 25.16
N GLY A 97 5.50 -8.09 24.47
CA GLY A 97 4.73 -6.96 24.99
C GLY A 97 5.44 -5.60 24.92
N ARG A 98 6.71 -5.55 24.53
CA ARG A 98 7.45 -4.28 24.37
C ARG A 98 7.37 -3.73 22.95
N ILE A 99 7.65 -2.44 22.85
CA ILE A 99 7.90 -1.75 21.57
C ILE A 99 9.39 -1.94 21.20
N PRO A 100 9.72 -2.20 19.93
CA PRO A 100 11.11 -2.25 19.48
C PRO A 100 11.81 -0.89 19.63
N THR A 101 13.11 -0.92 19.85
CA THR A 101 13.93 0.30 19.87
C THR A 101 14.15 0.85 18.45
N PRO A 102 14.44 2.16 18.30
CA PRO A 102 14.80 2.75 17.02
C PRO A 102 15.95 2.01 16.31
N ASP A 103 16.95 1.54 17.06
CA ASP A 103 18.07 0.78 16.49
C ASP A 103 17.64 -0.59 15.99
N GLU A 104 16.82 -1.32 16.75
CA GLU A 104 16.23 -2.59 16.27
C GLU A 104 15.45 -2.39 14.97
N CYS A 105 14.59 -1.37 14.91
CA CYS A 105 13.79 -1.04 13.73
C CYS A 105 14.66 -0.75 12.49
N ARG A 106 15.85 -0.14 12.67
CA ARG A 106 16.77 0.19 11.57
C ARG A 106 17.66 -0.97 11.14
N LYS A 107 17.71 -2.08 11.89
CA LYS A 107 18.56 -3.22 11.56
C LYS A 107 18.20 -3.75 10.16
N PRO A 108 19.18 -3.94 9.26
CA PRO A 108 18.94 -4.57 7.98
C PRO A 108 18.58 -6.05 8.17
N ILE A 109 17.75 -6.58 7.27
CA ILE A 109 17.36 -7.99 7.25
C ILE A 109 17.97 -8.67 6.01
N GLY A 110 18.54 -9.85 6.20
CA GLY A 110 19.10 -10.69 5.12
C GLY A 110 20.61 -10.55 4.91
N PRO A 111 21.23 -11.53 4.23
CA PRO A 111 22.70 -11.65 4.12
C PRO A 111 23.35 -10.56 3.24
N ASP A 112 22.61 -9.95 2.30
CA ASP A 112 23.17 -9.04 1.31
C ASP A 112 23.03 -7.54 1.65
N ALA A 113 22.62 -7.19 2.88
CA ALA A 113 22.53 -5.81 3.42
C ALA A 113 21.87 -4.76 2.49
N ARG A 114 21.14 -5.20 1.46
CA ARG A 114 20.58 -4.34 0.42
C ARG A 114 19.07 -4.26 0.61
N ALA A 115 18.70 -3.17 1.29
CA ALA A 115 17.47 -2.39 1.11
C ALA A 115 16.23 -2.67 1.99
N ILE A 116 16.22 -3.68 2.86
CA ILE A 116 15.08 -3.89 3.78
C ILE A 116 15.55 -3.76 5.24
N THR A 117 14.86 -2.91 6.00
CA THR A 117 15.03 -2.79 7.46
C THR A 117 13.97 -3.61 8.19
N LEU A 118 14.22 -3.94 9.45
CA LEU A 118 13.24 -4.60 10.31
C LEU A 118 11.92 -3.83 10.36
N ALA A 119 11.97 -2.49 10.42
CA ALA A 119 10.77 -1.64 10.38
C ALA A 119 9.93 -1.85 9.11
N MET A 120 10.57 -2.02 7.96
CA MET A 120 9.87 -2.27 6.70
C MET A 120 9.19 -3.64 6.71
N GLN A 121 9.89 -4.68 7.16
CA GLN A 121 9.33 -6.03 7.28
C GLN A 121 8.14 -6.07 8.25
N LEU A 122 8.27 -5.47 9.43
CA LEU A 122 7.18 -5.41 10.41
C LEU A 122 6.00 -4.58 9.88
N GLY A 123 6.28 -3.47 9.20
CA GLY A 123 5.27 -2.64 8.55
C GLY A 123 4.45 -3.42 7.51
N GLU A 124 5.12 -4.17 6.64
CA GLU A 124 4.47 -5.02 5.62
C GLU A 124 3.58 -6.09 6.26
N GLU A 125 4.10 -6.78 7.28
CA GLU A 125 3.33 -7.81 7.99
C GLU A 125 2.09 -7.24 8.67
N MET A 126 2.20 -6.03 9.25
CA MET A 126 1.07 -5.31 9.83
C MET A 126 0.05 -4.89 8.75
N HIS A 127 0.49 -4.36 7.60
CA HIS A 127 -0.43 -4.08 6.48
C HIS A 127 -1.19 -5.34 6.08
N ARG A 128 -0.53 -6.50 5.97
CA ARG A 128 -1.19 -7.75 5.61
C ARG A 128 -2.32 -8.11 6.55
N ILE A 129 -2.06 -8.09 7.86
CA ILE A 129 -3.06 -8.43 8.88
C ILE A 129 -4.18 -7.39 8.91
N ALA A 130 -3.85 -6.11 8.80
CA ALA A 130 -4.83 -5.04 8.84
C ALA A 130 -5.76 -5.05 7.61
N LEU A 131 -5.21 -5.25 6.41
CA LEU A 131 -5.99 -5.30 5.17
C LEU A 131 -6.90 -6.54 5.14
N GLN A 132 -6.42 -7.69 5.63
CA GLN A 132 -7.27 -8.88 5.76
C GLN A 132 -8.42 -8.63 6.73
N CYS A 133 -8.12 -8.10 7.91
CA CYS A 133 -9.15 -7.73 8.89
C CYS A 133 -10.14 -6.70 8.32
N ALA A 134 -9.66 -5.70 7.58
CA ALA A 134 -10.49 -4.70 6.94
C ALA A 134 -11.44 -5.33 5.92
N ALA A 135 -10.94 -6.24 5.08
CA ALA A 135 -11.78 -6.96 4.12
C ALA A 135 -12.93 -7.73 4.82
N GLU A 136 -12.62 -8.47 5.89
CA GLU A 136 -13.60 -9.22 6.68
C GLU A 136 -14.65 -8.28 7.31
N ARG A 137 -14.21 -7.22 8.00
CA ARG A 137 -15.11 -6.27 8.66
C ARG A 137 -15.99 -5.48 7.69
N LEU A 138 -15.41 -5.05 6.57
CA LEU A 138 -16.14 -4.24 5.59
C LEU A 138 -17.09 -5.08 4.74
N GLN A 139 -16.86 -6.38 4.61
CA GLN A 139 -17.84 -7.28 4.00
C GLN A 139 -19.15 -7.30 4.78
N ASP A 140 -19.09 -7.23 6.12
CA ASP A 140 -20.27 -7.17 6.98
C ASP A 140 -20.88 -5.75 7.00
N LEU A 141 -20.05 -4.73 7.21
CA LEU A 141 -20.51 -3.34 7.37
C LEU A 141 -20.98 -2.70 6.07
N ARG A 142 -20.37 -3.05 4.94
CA ARG A 142 -20.58 -2.35 3.66
C ARG A 142 -20.38 -3.28 2.45
N PRO A 143 -21.11 -4.41 2.33
CA PRO A 143 -20.89 -5.38 1.26
C PRO A 143 -20.94 -4.74 -0.14
N GLY A 144 -19.91 -4.92 -0.95
CA GLY A 144 -19.81 -4.35 -2.31
C GLY A 144 -19.63 -2.82 -2.39
N GLY A 145 -19.48 -2.12 -1.26
CA GLY A 145 -19.28 -0.66 -1.20
C GLY A 145 -17.87 -0.24 -0.78
N PHE A 146 -16.89 -1.13 -0.89
CA PHE A 146 -15.50 -0.87 -0.57
C PHE A 146 -14.57 -1.67 -1.49
N SER A 147 -13.34 -1.22 -1.66
CA SER A 147 -12.26 -1.92 -2.35
C SER A 147 -11.01 -1.95 -1.46
N ILE A 148 -10.28 -3.07 -1.47
CA ILE A 148 -9.00 -3.24 -0.77
C ILE A 148 -7.85 -3.15 -1.77
N GLU A 149 -6.92 -2.25 -1.51
CA GLU A 149 -5.78 -1.92 -2.38
C GLU A 149 -6.16 -1.72 -3.86
N PRO A 150 -7.24 -0.96 -4.19
CA PRO A 150 -7.57 -0.69 -5.59
C PRO A 150 -6.44 0.08 -6.27
N THR A 151 -6.14 -0.28 -7.52
CA THR A 151 -5.14 0.41 -8.32
C THR A 151 -5.82 1.40 -9.26
N TYR A 152 -5.40 2.67 -9.23
CA TYR A 152 -5.93 3.71 -10.10
C TYR A 152 -4.82 4.28 -10.99
N ARG A 153 -5.15 4.54 -12.25
CA ARG A 153 -4.36 5.38 -13.13
C ARG A 153 -5.02 6.74 -13.21
N TYR A 154 -4.28 7.78 -12.83
CA TYR A 154 -4.76 9.16 -12.88
C TYR A 154 -3.97 9.95 -13.90
N ASP A 155 -4.67 10.48 -14.90
CA ASP A 155 -4.11 11.41 -15.87
C ASP A 155 -4.42 12.84 -15.43
N ARG A 156 -3.39 13.55 -15.00
CA ARG A 156 -3.47 14.93 -14.54
C ARG A 156 -3.76 15.93 -15.65
N SER A 157 -3.43 15.60 -16.90
CA SER A 157 -3.63 16.50 -18.04
C SER A 157 -5.11 16.60 -18.43
N THR A 158 -5.83 15.48 -18.27
CA THR A 158 -7.26 15.38 -18.57
C THR A 158 -8.14 15.38 -17.32
N ASP A 159 -7.55 15.36 -16.13
CA ASP A 159 -8.22 15.19 -14.83
C ASP A 159 -9.14 13.95 -14.79
N THR A 160 -8.65 12.84 -15.38
CA THR A 160 -9.40 11.58 -15.48
C THR A 160 -8.75 10.48 -14.67
N THR A 161 -9.58 9.73 -13.94
CA THR A 161 -9.17 8.56 -13.16
C THR A 161 -9.81 7.31 -13.71
N ARG A 162 -8.98 6.30 -13.95
CA ARG A 162 -9.42 4.97 -14.37
C ARG A 162 -9.01 3.95 -13.33
N TRP A 163 -9.93 3.06 -12.97
CA TRP A 163 -9.61 1.88 -12.20
C TRP A 163 -8.87 0.87 -13.09
N VAL A 164 -7.74 0.36 -12.59
CA VAL A 164 -6.94 -0.69 -13.23
C VAL A 164 -7.37 -2.01 -12.59
N THR A 165 -7.97 -2.90 -13.38
CA THR A 165 -8.51 -4.15 -12.85
C THR A 165 -7.40 -5.14 -12.51
N GLN A 166 -7.74 -6.16 -11.73
CA GLN A 166 -6.79 -7.21 -11.36
C GLN A 166 -6.34 -8.00 -12.60
N GLU A 167 -7.23 -8.23 -13.56
CA GLU A 167 -6.94 -8.90 -14.83
C GLU A 167 -5.93 -8.12 -15.68
N GLU A 168 -6.04 -6.78 -15.70
CA GLU A 168 -5.07 -5.92 -16.38
C GLU A 168 -3.69 -5.97 -15.70
N ILE A 169 -3.65 -5.94 -14.37
CA ILE A 169 -2.40 -6.05 -13.60
C ILE A 169 -1.73 -7.40 -13.89
N GLU A 170 -2.50 -8.49 -13.89
CA GLU A 170 -2.00 -9.83 -14.19
C GLU A 170 -1.54 -9.98 -15.64
N LEU A 171 -2.23 -9.33 -16.58
CA LEU A 171 -1.80 -9.29 -17.98
C LEU A 171 -0.45 -8.58 -18.12
N LEU A 172 -0.29 -7.39 -17.52
CA LEU A 172 0.96 -6.65 -17.51
C LEU A 172 2.09 -7.47 -16.87
N ARG A 173 1.80 -8.21 -15.80
CA ARG A 173 2.76 -9.15 -15.19
C ARG A 173 3.19 -10.23 -16.18
N ARG A 174 2.24 -10.95 -16.78
CA ARG A 174 2.54 -12.04 -17.73
C ARG A 174 3.36 -11.57 -18.93
N GLN A 175 3.20 -10.31 -19.33
CA GLN A 175 3.93 -9.70 -20.44
C GLN A 175 5.28 -9.08 -20.03
N GLY A 176 5.64 -9.08 -18.75
CA GLY A 176 6.86 -8.41 -18.27
C GLY A 176 6.78 -6.87 -18.29
N ASN A 177 5.59 -6.30 -18.40
CA ASN A 177 5.33 -4.87 -18.60
C ASN A 177 4.86 -4.16 -17.31
N LEU A 178 5.27 -4.62 -16.14
CA LEU A 178 4.88 -4.01 -14.86
C LEU A 178 5.31 -2.54 -14.72
N GLY A 179 6.29 -2.09 -15.51
CA GLY A 179 6.66 -0.67 -15.59
C GLY A 179 5.49 0.26 -15.96
N GLU A 180 4.48 -0.25 -16.67
CA GLU A 180 3.24 0.47 -17.00
C GLU A 180 2.37 0.81 -15.77
N LEU A 181 2.65 0.18 -14.62
CA LEU A 181 1.98 0.46 -13.36
C LEU A 181 2.68 1.57 -12.57
N LYS A 182 3.82 2.09 -13.07
CA LYS A 182 4.50 3.23 -12.48
C LYS A 182 3.59 4.46 -12.52
N GLY A 183 3.47 5.16 -11.40
CA GLY A 183 2.56 6.30 -11.27
C GLY A 183 1.10 5.92 -11.04
N THR A 184 0.78 4.65 -10.81
CA THR A 184 -0.54 4.27 -10.29
C THR A 184 -0.67 4.60 -8.80
N LEU A 185 -1.87 5.00 -8.41
CA LEU A 185 -2.26 5.29 -7.04
C LEU A 185 -2.87 4.05 -6.42
N ILE A 186 -2.40 3.65 -5.24
CA ILE A 186 -2.88 2.44 -4.55
C ILE A 186 -3.14 2.78 -3.08
N PRO A 187 -4.29 3.38 -2.73
CA PRO A 187 -4.71 3.51 -1.32
C PRO A 187 -5.04 2.13 -0.73
N ASP A 188 -4.94 1.98 0.59
CA ASP A 188 -5.22 0.70 1.26
C ASP A 188 -6.70 0.32 1.22
N VAL A 189 -7.59 1.27 1.47
CA VAL A 189 -9.04 1.06 1.46
C VAL A 189 -9.73 2.24 0.81
N VAL A 190 -10.66 1.95 -0.10
CA VAL A 190 -11.56 2.96 -0.69
C VAL A 190 -13.00 2.57 -0.45
N LEU A 191 -13.78 3.46 0.13
CA LEU A 191 -15.23 3.32 0.17
C LEU A 191 -15.84 3.97 -1.07
N HIS A 192 -16.75 3.27 -1.72
CA HIS A 192 -17.40 3.74 -2.94
C HIS A 192 -18.89 3.39 -2.95
N SER A 193 -19.63 3.93 -3.93
CA SER A 193 -21.09 3.76 -4.07
C SER A 193 -21.51 2.49 -4.82
N GLY A 194 -20.59 1.54 -4.98
CA GLY A 194 -20.75 0.34 -5.83
C GLY A 194 -19.86 0.33 -7.08
N ASN A 195 -19.25 1.47 -7.43
CA ASN A 195 -18.25 1.56 -8.50
C ASN A 195 -16.91 2.11 -7.92
N PRO A 196 -15.76 1.42 -8.07
CA PRO A 196 -14.48 1.85 -7.52
C PRO A 196 -14.01 3.27 -7.89
N VAL A 197 -14.45 3.84 -9.02
CA VAL A 197 -14.12 5.24 -9.38
C VAL A 197 -15.08 6.27 -8.78
N GLN A 198 -16.23 5.85 -8.25
CA GLN A 198 -17.16 6.68 -7.49
C GLN A 198 -16.81 6.64 -6.00
N ALA A 199 -15.56 6.99 -5.70
CA ALA A 199 -15.02 6.99 -4.35
C ALA A 199 -15.73 8.04 -3.48
N GLN A 200 -15.90 7.73 -2.20
CA GLN A 200 -16.51 8.60 -1.19
C GLN A 200 -15.55 8.87 -0.03
N ALA A 201 -14.72 7.88 0.32
CA ALA A 201 -13.68 8.03 1.33
C ALA A 201 -12.46 7.14 1.00
N VAL A 202 -11.29 7.57 1.44
CA VAL A 202 -10.03 6.85 1.30
C VAL A 202 -9.41 6.68 2.68
N PHE A 203 -8.91 5.48 2.98
CA PHE A 203 -8.15 5.19 4.19
C PHE A 203 -6.82 4.55 3.84
N ASP A 204 -5.77 4.92 4.57
CA ASP A 204 -4.41 4.42 4.38
C ASP A 204 -3.82 4.05 5.75
N PHE A 205 -3.41 2.79 5.94
CA PHE A 205 -2.83 2.37 7.20
C PHE A 205 -1.40 2.87 7.34
N LYS A 206 -1.03 3.30 8.54
CA LYS A 206 0.34 3.69 8.86
C LYS A 206 0.80 2.96 10.11
N PHE A 207 1.86 2.17 9.95
CA PHE A 207 2.43 1.37 11.02
C PHE A 207 3.84 1.85 11.42
N PRO A 208 3.94 2.87 12.29
CA PRO A 208 5.23 3.28 12.83
C PRO A 208 5.84 2.15 13.68
N CYS A 209 7.14 1.90 13.53
CA CYS A 209 7.82 0.85 14.29
C CYS A 209 7.91 1.21 15.79
N VAL A 210 8.24 2.46 16.10
CA VAL A 210 8.50 2.93 17.48
C VAL A 210 7.46 3.93 17.99
N ASP A 211 7.29 5.06 17.30
CA ASP A 211 6.49 6.19 17.78
C ASP A 211 4.99 5.91 17.62
N LEU A 212 4.24 6.02 18.72
CA LEU A 212 2.79 5.79 18.80
C LEU A 212 2.04 6.99 19.36
N THR A 213 2.69 8.14 19.40
CA THR A 213 2.14 9.34 20.05
C THR A 213 1.59 10.34 19.03
N GLN A 214 1.98 10.19 17.76
CA GLN A 214 1.58 11.08 16.68
C GLN A 214 1.36 10.30 15.39
N HIS A 215 0.46 10.81 14.55
CA HIS A 215 0.31 10.31 13.19
C HIS A 215 1.58 10.59 12.39
N GLY A 216 1.95 9.61 11.56
CA GLY A 216 2.93 9.84 10.50
C GLY A 216 2.45 10.94 9.54
N ARG A 217 3.40 11.61 8.89
CA ARG A 217 3.07 12.50 7.78
C ARG A 217 2.70 11.67 6.56
N TRP A 218 1.72 12.14 5.80
CA TRP A 218 1.49 11.68 4.43
C TRP A 218 2.80 11.79 3.65
N ARG A 219 3.18 10.71 2.98
CA ARG A 219 4.44 10.63 2.24
C ARG A 219 4.42 11.58 1.05
N GLU A 220 5.57 12.16 0.73
CA GLU A 220 5.81 12.79 -0.57
C GLU A 220 6.42 11.80 -1.55
N TYR A 221 5.96 11.82 -2.81
CA TYR A 221 6.54 10.95 -3.83
C TYR A 221 8.01 11.33 -4.09
N PRO A 222 8.90 10.34 -4.21
CA PRO A 222 10.33 10.59 -4.35
C PRO A 222 10.68 11.14 -5.74
N PRO A 223 11.90 11.72 -5.90
CA PRO A 223 12.42 12.09 -7.21
C PRO A 223 12.39 10.92 -8.22
N GLY A 224 11.98 11.20 -9.45
CA GLY A 224 11.85 10.19 -10.51
C GLY A 224 10.52 9.43 -10.52
N HIS A 225 9.60 9.72 -9.59
CA HIS A 225 8.20 9.33 -9.67
C HIS A 225 7.39 10.32 -10.55
N PRO A 226 6.35 9.90 -11.29
CA PRO A 226 5.50 10.82 -12.07
C PRO A 226 4.83 11.92 -11.24
N PHE A 227 4.69 11.71 -9.93
CA PHE A 227 4.13 12.67 -8.97
C PHE A 227 5.15 13.24 -7.99
N ALA A 228 6.45 13.20 -8.33
CA ALA A 228 7.54 13.62 -7.45
C ALA A 228 7.28 14.98 -6.76
N GLY A 229 7.53 15.04 -5.45
CA GLY A 229 7.33 16.24 -4.63
C GLY A 229 5.88 16.53 -4.24
N ILE A 230 4.90 15.74 -4.71
CA ILE A 230 3.50 15.86 -4.30
C ILE A 230 3.26 14.95 -3.10
N ARG A 231 2.43 15.37 -2.15
CA ARG A 231 1.98 14.50 -1.06
C ARG A 231 0.96 13.47 -1.54
N GLN A 232 1.01 12.28 -0.97
CA GLN A 232 0.13 11.16 -1.28
C GLN A 232 -1.36 11.52 -1.11
N ASP A 233 -1.75 12.15 0.00
CA ASP A 233 -3.14 12.55 0.23
C ASP A 233 -3.63 13.59 -0.77
N VAL A 234 -2.76 14.48 -1.21
CA VAL A 234 -3.09 15.47 -2.24
C VAL A 234 -3.40 14.75 -3.55
N MET A 235 -2.59 13.76 -3.94
CA MET A 235 -2.86 12.96 -5.14
C MET A 235 -4.15 12.15 -5.04
N TYR A 236 -4.44 11.53 -3.88
CA TYR A 236 -5.70 10.82 -3.68
C TYR A 236 -6.91 11.78 -3.74
N LYS A 237 -6.82 12.97 -3.12
CA LYS A 237 -7.89 13.99 -3.17
C LYS A 237 -8.16 14.44 -4.61
N GLN A 238 -7.10 14.70 -5.38
CA GLN A 238 -7.21 15.11 -6.78
C GLN A 238 -7.81 14.00 -7.66
N ALA A 239 -7.23 12.80 -7.60
CA ALA A 239 -7.63 11.70 -8.47
C ALA A 239 -9.02 11.17 -8.17
N LEU A 240 -9.37 10.99 -6.89
CA LEU A 240 -10.59 10.32 -6.48
C LEU A 240 -11.72 11.29 -6.11
N LYS A 241 -11.44 12.60 -6.08
CA LYS A 241 -12.41 13.68 -5.81
C LYS A 241 -13.20 13.46 -4.51
N VAL A 242 -12.56 12.82 -3.54
CA VAL A 242 -13.15 12.46 -2.26
C VAL A 242 -13.11 13.61 -1.27
N ARG A 243 -14.16 13.71 -0.45
CA ARG A 243 -14.23 14.71 0.64
C ARG A 243 -13.53 14.24 1.91
N TRP A 244 -13.30 12.94 2.05
CA TRP A 244 -12.71 12.34 3.24
C TRP A 244 -11.53 11.44 2.87
N ILE A 245 -10.38 11.74 3.44
CA ILE A 245 -9.18 10.89 3.41
C ILE A 245 -8.66 10.83 4.83
N ALA A 246 -8.24 9.67 5.30
CA ALA A 246 -7.61 9.53 6.60
C ALA A 246 -6.45 8.51 6.59
N GLN A 247 -5.40 8.80 7.37
CA GLN A 247 -4.45 7.79 7.81
C GLN A 247 -4.99 7.10 9.04
N VAL A 248 -4.87 5.78 9.11
CA VAL A 248 -5.27 4.99 10.28
C VAL A 248 -4.01 4.42 10.93
N ALA A 249 -3.77 4.77 12.19
CA ALA A 249 -2.60 4.33 12.95
C ALA A 249 -3.03 3.61 14.23
N PRO A 250 -2.31 2.54 14.63
CA PRO A 250 -2.64 1.78 15.83
C PRO A 250 -2.56 2.65 17.08
N TRP A 251 -3.57 2.55 17.94
CA TRP A 251 -3.78 3.23 19.23
C TRP A 251 -3.88 4.75 19.19
N ILE A 252 -3.67 5.36 18.02
CA ILE A 252 -3.88 6.79 17.78
C ILE A 252 -5.25 7.03 17.13
N GLY A 253 -5.66 6.14 16.22
CA GLY A 253 -6.93 6.21 15.52
C GLY A 253 -6.79 6.69 14.07
N ALA A 254 -7.85 7.28 13.52
CA ALA A 254 -7.87 7.86 12.20
C ALA A 254 -7.71 9.39 12.22
N SER A 255 -6.85 9.92 11.35
CA SER A 255 -6.65 11.38 11.16
C SER A 255 -6.65 11.74 9.68
N PRO A 256 -7.18 12.93 9.29
CA PRO A 256 -7.06 13.46 7.94
C PRO A 256 -5.63 13.57 7.40
#